data_AF-A0A925ZQ40-F1
#
_entry.id   AF-A0A925ZQ40-F1
#
_cell.length_a   1.000
_cell.length_b   1.000
_cell.length_c   1.000
_cell.angle_alpha   90.00
_cell.angle_beta   90.00
_cell.angle_gamma   90.00
#
_symmetry.space_group_name_H-M   'P 1'
#
loop_
_entity.id
_entity.type
_entity.pdbx_description
1 polymer ?
#
loop_
_entity_poly.entity_id
_entity_poly.type
_entity_poly.pdbx_seq_one_letter_code
_entity_poly.pdbx_strand_id
1 'polypeptide(L)'
;MAGDPGSTETMGDSSATASSSGPPSASSAPESSGPGSSETSSTGAGDTTGLASSSGAAEQGDDDGPSCVLHHHEVGSLGQCNTDASCCPGSKCVPSPEYSECVPVDVMPADIGEPCTRTGVLDDCVAGAVCRGTDPRTSEGRCVELCRFGHECDEASVSCVGSECLAPCDPLDGTACPPSDVCLPFANAELFACVPDDLPATPGQAGDPCSPYEAAYAGCDPDHLCVPDELVAIDSCAGDAADGCCTPICPVLDESACAGLGAGICEPVSTLLQETWPDELGAGYCR
;
A
#
# COMPACT_ATOMS: atom_id res chain seq x y z
N MET A 1 -57.82 28.10 32.01
CA MET A 1 -58.47 26.79 31.92
C MET A 1 -57.39 25.82 31.47
N ALA A 2 -57.01 24.90 32.35
CA ALA A 2 -55.92 23.95 32.16
C ALA A 2 -56.36 22.82 31.24
N GLY A 3 -55.49 22.44 30.30
CA GLY A 3 -55.66 21.29 29.41
C GLY A 3 -54.54 20.29 29.67
N ASP A 4 -54.95 19.07 30.02
CA ASP A 4 -54.19 17.90 30.44
C ASP A 4 -53.32 17.32 29.28
N PRO A 5 -52.07 16.88 29.53
CA PRO A 5 -51.29 16.10 28.57
C PRO A 5 -51.65 14.60 28.64
N GLY A 6 -52.12 14.05 27.53
CA GLY A 6 -52.42 12.62 27.38
C GLY A 6 -51.15 11.78 27.28
N SER A 7 -50.94 10.92 28.27
CA SER A 7 -49.99 9.81 28.25
C SER A 7 -50.54 8.64 27.45
N THR A 8 -49.84 8.23 26.39
CA THR A 8 -50.05 6.92 25.74
C THR A 8 -48.99 5.94 26.19
N GLU A 9 -49.37 5.08 27.12
CA GLU A 9 -48.64 3.87 27.49
C GLU A 9 -48.81 2.83 26.37
N THR A 10 -47.72 2.38 25.76
CA THR A 10 -47.75 1.23 24.85
C THR A 10 -46.98 0.09 25.50
N MET A 11 -47.72 -0.81 26.16
CA MET A 11 -47.23 -2.13 26.55
C MET A 11 -47.43 -3.08 25.36
N GLY A 12 -46.32 -3.54 24.78
CA GLY A 12 -46.30 -4.54 23.71
C GLY A 12 -45.33 -5.66 24.05
N ASP A 13 -45.77 -6.55 24.95
CA ASP A 13 -45.17 -7.86 25.16
C ASP A 13 -45.62 -8.78 24.02
N SER A 14 -44.68 -9.38 23.31
CA SER A 14 -44.94 -10.55 22.47
C SER A 14 -43.70 -11.42 22.43
N SER A 15 -43.63 -12.28 23.45
CA SER A 15 -42.84 -13.50 23.45
C SER A 15 -43.23 -14.40 22.27
N ALA A 16 -42.28 -14.72 21.39
CA ALA A 16 -42.37 -15.87 20.49
C ALA A 16 -41.03 -16.62 20.48
N THR A 17 -41.04 -17.72 21.21
CA THR A 17 -40.06 -18.80 21.25
C THR A 17 -39.99 -19.52 19.90
N ALA A 18 -38.79 -19.60 19.31
CA ALA A 18 -38.46 -20.63 18.34
C ALA A 18 -37.01 -21.09 18.56
N SER A 19 -36.86 -22.16 19.34
CA SER A 19 -35.63 -22.94 19.45
C SER A 19 -35.45 -23.75 18.16
N SER A 20 -34.32 -23.60 17.48
CA SER A 20 -33.83 -24.60 16.52
C SER A 20 -32.48 -25.13 16.98
N SER A 21 -32.50 -26.32 17.56
CA SER A 21 -31.31 -27.11 17.87
C SER A 21 -30.78 -27.74 16.58
N GLY A 22 -29.63 -27.27 16.11
CA GLY A 22 -28.82 -27.92 15.06
C GLY A 22 -27.71 -28.79 15.66
N PRO A 23 -27.37 -29.94 15.07
CA PRO A 23 -26.50 -30.96 15.67
C PRO A 23 -25.00 -30.58 15.67
N PRO A 24 -24.19 -31.20 16.54
CA PRO A 24 -22.73 -31.04 16.53
C PRO A 24 -22.11 -31.79 15.35
N SER A 25 -21.43 -31.09 14.45
CA SER A 25 -20.58 -31.73 13.43
C SER A 25 -19.30 -32.26 14.07
N ALA A 26 -19.12 -33.57 13.94
CA ALA A 26 -18.03 -34.32 14.51
C ALA A 26 -16.73 -34.14 13.72
N SER A 27 -15.67 -34.04 14.51
CA SER A 27 -14.27 -34.34 14.25
C SER A 27 -13.98 -35.35 13.13
N SER A 28 -12.99 -35.04 12.30
CA SER A 28 -12.19 -36.05 11.59
C SER A 28 -10.76 -35.52 11.49
N ALA A 29 -9.89 -36.06 12.35
CA ALA A 29 -8.44 -35.97 12.22
C ALA A 29 -7.97 -37.02 11.20
N PRO A 30 -7.00 -36.72 10.32
CA PRO A 30 -6.25 -37.76 9.64
C PRO A 30 -5.07 -38.22 10.52
N GLU A 31 -5.04 -39.54 10.74
CA GLU A 31 -3.98 -40.27 11.43
C GLU A 31 -2.66 -40.29 10.63
N SER A 32 -1.59 -40.23 11.41
CA SER A 32 -0.19 -40.46 11.07
C SER A 32 0.10 -41.96 10.90
N SER A 33 0.93 -42.33 9.91
CA SER A 33 1.87 -43.49 9.87
C SER A 33 2.37 -43.68 8.42
N GLY A 34 3.63 -43.39 8.08
CA GLY A 34 4.77 -44.30 8.28
C GLY A 34 5.63 -44.39 6.99
N PRO A 35 6.65 -45.26 6.91
CA PRO A 35 8.07 -44.90 7.11
C PRO A 35 9.00 -45.14 5.90
N GLY A 36 10.26 -44.72 6.02
CA GLY A 36 11.43 -45.30 5.33
C GLY A 36 12.23 -44.31 4.49
N SER A 37 13.45 -43.95 4.94
CA SER A 37 14.73 -44.48 4.41
C SER A 37 15.21 -43.67 3.19
N SER A 38 16.43 -43.13 3.06
CA SER A 38 17.72 -43.48 3.64
C SER A 38 18.68 -42.29 3.59
N GLU A 39 19.66 -42.38 4.48
CA GLU A 39 21.01 -41.81 4.47
C GLU A 39 21.55 -41.41 3.08
N THR A 40 22.26 -40.28 2.99
CA THR A 40 23.67 -40.28 2.58
C THR A 40 24.37 -39.04 3.12
N SER A 41 25.42 -39.31 3.89
CA SER A 41 26.43 -38.40 4.39
C SER A 41 27.15 -37.64 3.28
N SER A 42 27.43 -36.36 3.52
CA SER A 42 28.66 -35.75 3.02
C SER A 42 29.11 -34.64 3.95
N THR A 43 29.99 -35.05 4.86
CA THR A 43 30.97 -34.23 5.55
C THR A 43 31.78 -33.44 4.53
N GLY A 44 31.56 -32.13 4.45
CA GLY A 44 32.38 -31.19 3.69
C GLY A 44 33.05 -30.21 4.63
N ALA A 45 34.11 -30.66 5.31
CA ALA A 45 35.11 -29.75 5.85
C ALA A 45 35.96 -29.26 4.68
N GLY A 46 35.77 -28.01 4.26
CA GLY A 46 36.66 -27.27 3.37
C GLY A 46 36.98 -25.95 4.06
N ASP A 47 38.07 -25.93 4.82
CA ASP A 47 39.37 -25.38 4.42
C ASP A 47 39.37 -23.86 4.34
N THR A 48 40.10 -23.30 5.29
CA THR A 48 40.54 -21.92 5.39
C THR A 48 41.46 -21.59 4.22
N THR A 49 41.07 -20.63 3.38
CA THR A 49 42.04 -19.89 2.55
C THR A 49 41.89 -18.41 2.80
N GLY A 50 43.01 -17.81 3.18
CA GLY A 50 43.07 -16.49 3.79
C GLY A 50 42.58 -15.36 2.89
N LEU A 51 42.00 -14.36 3.56
CA LEU A 51 41.99 -12.98 3.10
C LEU A 51 43.44 -12.52 2.91
N ALA A 52 43.95 -12.70 1.70
CA ALA A 52 45.09 -11.93 1.24
C ALA A 52 44.60 -10.50 1.00
N SER A 53 44.94 -9.60 1.92
CA SER A 53 44.99 -8.17 1.64
C SER A 53 46.00 -7.94 0.51
N SER A 54 45.53 -8.02 -0.73
CA SER A 54 46.20 -7.44 -1.87
C SER A 54 45.97 -5.94 -1.84
N SER A 55 46.87 -5.23 -1.17
CA SER A 55 47.20 -3.84 -1.46
C SER A 55 47.72 -3.76 -2.90
N GLY A 56 46.78 -3.78 -3.85
CA GLY A 56 47.03 -3.48 -5.24
C GLY A 56 47.49 -2.03 -5.34
N ALA A 57 48.73 -1.85 -5.77
CA ALA A 57 49.27 -0.56 -6.13
C ALA A 57 48.33 0.08 -7.16
N ALA A 58 47.96 1.34 -6.92
CA ALA A 58 47.27 2.18 -7.87
C ALA A 58 48.13 2.27 -9.14
N GLU A 59 47.77 1.51 -10.18
CA GLU A 59 48.14 1.87 -11.53
C GLU A 59 47.29 3.09 -11.89
N GLN A 60 47.94 4.26 -11.82
CA GLN A 60 47.49 5.49 -12.48
C GLN A 60 47.49 5.23 -14.00
N GLY A 61 46.44 4.59 -14.48
CA GLY A 61 46.03 4.70 -15.87
C GLY A 61 45.25 6.00 -15.99
N ASP A 62 45.83 6.98 -16.69
CA ASP A 62 45.13 8.16 -17.20
C ASP A 62 44.11 7.70 -18.26
N ASP A 63 43.02 7.05 -17.83
CA ASP A 63 41.83 6.85 -18.63
C ASP A 63 40.93 8.07 -18.38
N ASP A 64 40.96 9.02 -19.32
CA ASP A 64 40.02 10.16 -19.47
C ASP A 64 38.57 9.70 -19.73
N GLY A 65 38.14 8.59 -19.11
CA GLY A 65 36.73 8.27 -18.97
C GLY A 65 36.11 9.25 -17.97
N PRO A 66 34.82 9.63 -18.12
CA PRO A 66 34.11 10.39 -17.09
C PRO A 66 34.21 9.59 -15.80
N SER A 67 35.10 10.04 -14.91
CA SER A 67 35.39 9.34 -13.68
C SER A 67 34.18 9.50 -12.79
N CYS A 68 33.34 8.48 -12.81
CA CYS A 68 32.18 8.34 -11.95
C CYS A 68 32.69 7.97 -10.54
N VAL A 69 33.53 8.85 -9.97
CA VAL A 69 34.05 8.68 -8.61
C VAL A 69 32.90 9.01 -7.69
N LEU A 70 32.14 7.97 -7.34
CA LEU A 70 31.38 7.96 -6.10
C LEU A 70 32.37 8.35 -5.00
N HIS A 71 32.32 9.59 -4.54
CA HIS A 71 33.06 10.00 -3.36
C HIS A 71 32.46 9.21 -2.20
N HIS A 72 33.04 8.05 -1.92
CA HIS A 72 32.72 7.18 -0.78
C HIS A 72 33.08 7.83 0.57
N HIS A 73 33.53 9.08 0.55
CA HIS A 73 33.77 9.88 1.72
C HIS A 73 32.50 10.69 2.01
N GLU A 74 31.86 10.31 3.13
CA GLU A 74 30.65 10.88 3.72
C GLU A 74 29.37 10.13 3.32
N VAL A 75 28.88 9.32 4.26
CA VAL A 75 27.68 8.48 4.19
C VAL A 75 26.39 9.34 4.21
N GLY A 76 26.33 10.42 3.43
CA GLY A 76 25.34 11.48 3.65
C GLY A 76 24.77 12.22 2.45
N SER A 77 25.27 12.05 1.22
CA SER A 77 24.56 12.56 0.03
C SER A 77 25.19 11.99 -1.24
N LEU A 78 24.69 10.86 -1.74
CA LEU A 78 24.90 10.52 -3.15
C LEU A 78 24.10 11.58 -3.93
N GLY A 79 24.77 12.27 -4.86
CA GLY A 79 24.23 13.48 -5.48
C GLY A 79 22.80 13.31 -5.98
N GLN A 80 21.99 14.36 -5.80
CA GLN A 80 20.59 14.38 -6.23
C GLN A 80 20.51 13.95 -7.70
N CYS A 81 19.80 12.86 -7.97
CA CYS A 81 19.48 12.44 -9.32
C CYS A 81 18.05 12.91 -9.65
N ASN A 82 17.76 13.11 -10.93
CA ASN A 82 16.39 12.92 -11.40
C ASN A 82 16.28 11.48 -11.90
N THR A 83 15.07 10.94 -12.02
CA THR A 83 14.85 9.62 -12.63
C THR A 83 15.47 9.49 -14.04
N ASP A 84 15.76 10.62 -14.69
CA ASP A 84 16.44 10.69 -15.98
C ASP A 84 17.96 10.89 -15.91
N ALA A 85 18.53 11.27 -14.75
CA ALA A 85 19.97 11.44 -14.59
C ALA A 85 20.63 10.07 -14.52
N SER A 86 21.67 9.91 -15.33
CA SER A 86 22.50 8.72 -15.31
C SER A 86 23.28 8.68 -13.99
N CYS A 87 22.80 7.86 -13.05
CA CYS A 87 23.65 7.35 -11.98
C CYS A 87 24.85 6.60 -12.59
N CYS A 88 25.91 6.44 -11.81
CA CYS A 88 27.07 5.69 -12.26
C CYS A 88 26.69 4.26 -12.66
N PRO A 89 27.42 3.62 -13.59
CA PRO A 89 27.19 2.22 -13.94
C PRO A 89 27.18 1.34 -12.68
N GLY A 90 26.13 0.55 -12.50
CA GLY A 90 25.92 -0.24 -11.28
C GLY A 90 25.17 0.50 -10.17
N SER A 91 24.61 1.68 -10.44
CA SER A 91 23.73 2.43 -9.54
C SER A 91 22.43 2.83 -10.26
N LYS A 92 21.37 3.03 -9.49
CA LYS A 92 20.04 3.46 -9.95
C LYS A 92 19.58 4.67 -9.17
N CYS A 93 18.74 5.50 -9.77
CA CYS A 93 18.12 6.64 -9.09
C CYS A 93 16.85 6.17 -8.37
N VAL A 94 16.75 6.37 -7.05
CA VAL A 94 15.57 6.03 -6.25
C VAL A 94 14.95 7.32 -5.70
N PRO A 95 13.63 7.54 -5.89
CA PRO A 95 12.94 8.68 -5.30
C PRO A 95 12.84 8.53 -3.78
N SER A 96 13.09 9.62 -3.06
CA SER A 96 12.86 9.77 -1.62
C SER A 96 11.99 11.02 -1.39
N PRO A 97 11.28 11.12 -0.24
CA PRO A 97 10.38 12.24 0.05
C PRO A 97 11.02 13.63 -0.10
N GLU A 98 12.32 13.74 0.13
CA GLU A 98 13.03 15.02 0.14
C GLU A 98 13.86 15.27 -1.14
N TYR A 99 14.31 14.21 -1.82
CA TYR A 99 15.18 14.25 -3.00
C TYR A 99 15.25 12.86 -3.63
N SER A 100 15.78 12.71 -4.84
CA SER A 100 16.14 11.37 -5.38
C SER A 100 17.63 11.13 -5.23
N GLU A 101 18.02 9.89 -4.93
CA GLU A 101 19.40 9.52 -4.62
C GLU A 101 19.87 8.36 -5.52
N CYS A 102 21.12 8.43 -5.98
CA CYS A 102 21.74 7.31 -6.69
C CYS A 102 22.17 6.23 -5.70
N VAL A 103 21.52 5.08 -5.71
CA VAL A 103 21.88 3.93 -4.86
C VAL A 103 22.51 2.81 -5.69
N PRO A 104 23.40 1.98 -5.14
CA PRO A 104 23.89 0.78 -5.83
C PRO A 104 22.75 -0.14 -6.23
N VAL A 105 22.83 -0.73 -7.42
CA VAL A 105 21.95 -1.85 -7.83
C VAL A 105 22.49 -3.12 -7.18
N ASP A 106 21.60 -3.98 -6.68
CA ASP A 106 22.01 -5.28 -6.14
C ASP A 106 22.72 -6.13 -7.20
N VAL A 107 23.58 -7.04 -6.76
CA VAL A 107 24.29 -7.98 -7.65
C VAL A 107 23.36 -8.98 -8.32
N MET A 108 22.21 -9.25 -7.72
CA MET A 108 21.15 -10.12 -8.21
C MET A 108 19.80 -9.39 -8.03
N PRO A 109 19.55 -8.35 -8.84
CA PRO A 109 18.37 -7.53 -8.65
C PRO A 109 17.09 -8.32 -9.00
N ALA A 110 16.03 -8.09 -8.24
CA ALA A 110 14.68 -8.61 -8.48
C ALA A 110 13.98 -7.82 -9.60
N ASP A 111 13.31 -8.54 -10.49
CA ASP A 111 12.57 -7.94 -11.61
C ASP A 111 11.27 -7.25 -11.13
N ILE A 112 10.68 -6.41 -11.98
CA ILE A 112 9.39 -5.73 -11.67
C ILE A 112 8.31 -6.78 -11.36
N GLY A 113 7.58 -6.57 -10.26
CA GLY A 113 6.56 -7.47 -9.72
C GLY A 113 7.08 -8.62 -8.86
N GLU A 114 8.40 -8.84 -8.80
CA GLU A 114 9.00 -9.83 -7.92
C GLU A 114 9.11 -9.33 -6.47
N PRO A 115 9.19 -10.25 -5.48
CA PRO A 115 9.48 -9.89 -4.10
C PRO A 115 10.83 -9.19 -3.98
N CYS A 116 10.92 -8.20 -3.09
CA CYS A 116 12.11 -7.40 -2.85
C CYS A 116 12.34 -7.18 -1.37
N THR A 117 13.55 -6.79 -0.99
CA THR A 117 13.92 -6.36 0.37
C THR A 117 14.39 -4.92 0.37
N ARG A 118 13.91 -4.12 1.33
CA ARG A 118 14.32 -2.71 1.49
C ARG A 118 14.99 -2.44 2.83
N THR A 119 16.21 -1.89 2.79
CA THR A 119 16.93 -1.41 3.98
C THR A 119 17.22 0.09 3.85
N GLY A 120 16.35 0.91 4.43
CA GLY A 120 16.44 2.38 4.31
C GLY A 120 16.11 2.83 2.89
N VAL A 121 17.07 3.44 2.20
CA VAL A 121 16.95 3.83 0.78
C VAL A 121 17.46 2.76 -0.19
N LEU A 122 18.11 1.71 0.32
CA LEU A 122 18.61 0.61 -0.48
C LEU A 122 17.50 -0.41 -0.69
N ASP A 123 17.39 -0.90 -1.91
CA ASP A 123 16.51 -2.01 -2.25
C ASP A 123 17.14 -2.87 -3.36
N ASP A 124 16.69 -4.12 -3.44
CA ASP A 124 17.21 -5.12 -4.37
C ASP A 124 16.47 -5.15 -5.72
N CYS A 125 15.64 -4.16 -6.06
CA CYS A 125 15.00 -4.13 -7.38
C CYS A 125 15.94 -3.71 -8.50
N VAL A 126 15.63 -4.12 -9.73
CA VAL A 126 16.29 -3.64 -10.96
C VAL A 126 16.28 -2.12 -11.10
N ALA A 127 17.20 -1.60 -11.93
CA ALA A 127 17.21 -0.18 -12.26
C ALA A 127 15.90 0.24 -12.93
N GLY A 128 15.34 1.38 -12.50
CA GLY A 128 14.00 1.81 -12.91
C GLY A 128 12.87 1.18 -12.10
N ALA A 129 13.16 0.48 -11.01
CA ALA A 129 12.16 0.00 -10.06
C ALA A 129 12.58 0.30 -8.61
N VAL A 130 11.58 0.37 -7.73
CA VAL A 130 11.74 0.57 -6.28
C VAL A 130 10.97 -0.49 -5.51
N CYS A 131 11.52 -0.90 -4.37
CA CYS A 131 10.82 -1.81 -3.47
C CYS A 131 9.72 -1.07 -2.71
N ARG A 132 8.48 -1.38 -3.06
CA ARG A 132 7.27 -0.88 -2.41
C ARG A 132 6.70 -1.92 -1.49
N GLY A 133 5.93 -1.42 -0.54
CA GLY A 133 5.20 -2.30 0.35
C GLY A 133 6.00 -3.17 1.27
N THR A 134 7.00 -2.52 1.83
CA THR A 134 7.91 -3.14 2.78
C THR A 134 7.19 -3.41 4.09
N ASP A 135 6.95 -4.69 4.42
CA ASP A 135 6.51 -5.10 5.76
C ASP A 135 7.57 -4.62 6.78
N PRO A 136 7.17 -3.85 7.81
CA PRO A 136 8.12 -3.24 8.74
C PRO A 136 8.88 -4.25 9.62
N ARG A 137 8.45 -5.51 9.68
CA ARG A 137 9.08 -6.60 10.43
C ARG A 137 10.03 -7.40 9.57
N THR A 138 9.66 -7.73 8.34
CA THR A 138 10.49 -8.57 7.44
C THR A 138 11.36 -7.75 6.50
N SER A 139 11.02 -6.48 6.30
CA SER A 139 11.59 -5.62 5.26
C SER A 139 11.34 -6.13 3.83
N GLU A 140 10.37 -7.02 3.64
CA GLU A 140 10.02 -7.58 2.33
C GLU A 140 8.87 -6.81 1.69
N GLY A 141 8.90 -6.62 0.38
CA GLY A 141 7.85 -5.96 -0.41
C GLY A 141 7.83 -6.47 -1.85
N ARG A 142 7.41 -5.61 -2.80
CA ARG A 142 7.43 -5.89 -4.25
C ARG A 142 8.08 -4.79 -5.07
N CYS A 143 8.79 -5.18 -6.13
CA CYS A 143 9.38 -4.23 -7.07
C CYS A 143 8.31 -3.57 -7.93
N VAL A 144 8.21 -2.24 -7.84
CA VAL A 144 7.29 -1.42 -8.65
C VAL A 144 8.12 -0.57 -9.61
N GLU A 145 7.70 -0.51 -10.87
CA GLU A 145 8.34 0.30 -11.91
C GLU A 145 8.22 1.80 -11.57
N LEU A 146 9.30 2.54 -11.82
CA LEU A 146 9.35 3.99 -11.72
C LEU A 146 9.01 4.64 -13.06
N CYS A 147 8.30 5.75 -12.99
CA CYS A 147 8.00 6.60 -14.14
C CYS A 147 9.27 7.09 -14.83
N ARG A 148 9.38 6.83 -16.12
CA ARG A 148 10.35 7.44 -17.02
C ARG A 148 9.91 8.85 -17.37
N PHE A 149 10.84 9.80 -17.38
CA PHE A 149 10.56 11.22 -17.66
C PHE A 149 9.46 11.82 -16.78
N GLY A 150 9.16 11.18 -15.65
CA GLY A 150 8.08 11.56 -14.73
C GLY A 150 6.66 11.33 -15.26
N HIS A 151 6.45 10.67 -16.40
CA HIS A 151 5.10 10.48 -16.96
C HIS A 151 4.92 9.26 -17.88
N GLU A 152 5.97 8.46 -18.14
CA GLU A 152 5.90 7.30 -19.04
C GLU A 152 6.22 6.01 -18.29
N CYS A 153 5.48 4.95 -18.61
CA CYS A 153 5.70 3.59 -18.14
C CYS A 153 5.98 2.67 -19.33
N ASP A 154 6.76 1.62 -19.12
CA ASP A 154 7.06 0.64 -20.17
C ASP A 154 5.83 -0.18 -20.56
N GLU A 155 4.97 -0.51 -19.59
CA GLU A 155 3.73 -1.23 -19.84
C GLU A 155 2.58 -0.29 -20.23
N ALA A 156 1.87 -0.61 -21.30
CA ALA A 156 0.74 0.20 -21.78
C ALA A 156 -0.51 0.14 -20.86
N SER A 157 -0.55 -0.81 -19.92
CA SER A 157 -1.65 -1.03 -18.99
C SER A 157 -1.49 -0.31 -17.66
N VAL A 158 -0.36 0.36 -17.42
CA VAL A 158 -0.09 1.09 -16.18
C VAL A 158 0.05 2.58 -16.47
N SER A 159 -0.25 3.39 -15.47
CA SER A 159 -0.16 4.84 -15.55
C SER A 159 0.80 5.36 -14.50
N CYS A 160 1.41 6.51 -14.80
CA CYS A 160 2.23 7.21 -13.84
C CYS A 160 1.38 7.84 -12.74
N VAL A 161 1.69 7.41 -11.52
CA VAL A 161 1.03 7.81 -10.29
C VAL A 161 2.13 8.28 -9.33
N GLY A 162 2.31 9.61 -9.27
CA GLY A 162 3.51 10.19 -8.67
C GLY A 162 4.76 9.82 -9.47
N SER A 163 5.71 9.11 -8.86
CA SER A 163 6.93 8.63 -9.53
C SER A 163 6.86 7.16 -9.95
N GLU A 164 5.70 6.52 -9.85
CA GLU A 164 5.54 5.06 -9.93
C GLU A 164 4.52 4.68 -10.99
N CYS A 165 4.75 3.54 -11.63
CA CYS A 165 3.89 2.96 -12.64
C CYS A 165 2.97 1.94 -12.00
N LEU A 166 1.70 2.32 -11.86
CA LEU A 166 0.69 1.52 -11.18
C LEU A 166 -0.48 1.22 -12.12
N ALA A 167 -1.06 0.03 -11.97
CA ALA A 167 -2.24 -0.36 -12.74
C ALA A 167 -3.45 0.44 -12.23
N PRO A 168 -4.24 1.10 -13.10
CA PRO A 168 -5.48 1.74 -12.68
C PRO A 168 -6.51 0.69 -12.25
N CYS A 169 -7.42 1.06 -11.36
CA CYS A 169 -8.46 0.16 -10.86
C CYS A 169 -9.79 0.87 -10.65
N ASP A 170 -10.87 0.09 -10.52
CA ASP A 170 -12.18 0.57 -10.10
C ASP A 170 -12.37 0.22 -8.61
N PRO A 171 -12.51 1.20 -7.71
CA PRO A 171 -12.65 0.94 -6.27
C PRO A 171 -13.96 0.22 -5.92
N LEU A 172 -14.96 0.22 -6.83
CA LEU A 172 -16.21 -0.51 -6.65
C LEU A 172 -16.10 -1.98 -7.10
N ASP A 173 -15.03 -2.33 -7.83
CA ASP A 173 -14.72 -3.70 -8.22
C ASP A 173 -13.59 -4.27 -7.34
N GLY A 174 -13.97 -5.01 -6.30
CA GLY A 174 -13.03 -5.70 -5.41
C GLY A 174 -12.14 -6.76 -6.07
N THR A 175 -12.26 -6.97 -7.39
CA THR A 175 -11.37 -7.83 -8.19
C THR A 175 -10.51 -7.07 -9.20
N ALA A 176 -10.58 -5.73 -9.22
CA ALA A 176 -9.80 -4.89 -10.12
C ALA A 176 -8.28 -4.98 -9.87
N CYS A 177 -7.88 -5.27 -8.63
CA CYS A 177 -6.48 -5.42 -8.24
C CYS A 177 -6.07 -6.88 -7.99
N PRO A 178 -4.78 -7.21 -8.15
CA PRO A 178 -4.24 -8.49 -7.70
C PRO A 178 -4.59 -8.77 -6.22
N PRO A 179 -4.65 -10.05 -5.80
CA PRO A 179 -5.03 -10.39 -4.42
C PRO A 179 -4.14 -9.83 -3.29
N SER A 180 -2.95 -9.33 -3.64
CA SER A 180 -2.00 -8.71 -2.72
C SER A 180 -2.06 -7.18 -2.72
N ASP A 181 -2.98 -6.60 -3.49
CA ASP A 181 -3.00 -5.19 -3.81
C ASP A 181 -4.40 -4.63 -3.50
N VAL A 182 -4.45 -3.35 -3.15
CA VAL A 182 -5.66 -2.60 -2.82
C VAL A 182 -5.83 -1.43 -3.78
N CYS A 183 -7.09 -1.14 -4.14
CA CYS A 183 -7.43 -0.08 -5.08
C CYS A 183 -7.58 1.25 -4.36
N LEU A 184 -6.57 2.13 -4.46
CA LEU A 184 -6.55 3.41 -3.74
C LEU A 184 -6.57 4.59 -4.72
N PRO A 185 -7.32 5.67 -4.47
CA PRO A 185 -7.21 6.90 -5.23
C PRO A 185 -5.90 7.61 -4.89
N PHE A 186 -5.33 8.20 -5.92
CA PHE A 186 -4.12 8.99 -5.80
C PHE A 186 -4.44 10.47 -5.98
N ALA A 187 -3.99 11.28 -5.03
CA ALA A 187 -4.33 12.70 -4.94
C ALA A 187 -3.98 13.50 -6.21
N ASN A 188 -2.91 13.11 -6.91
CA ASN A 188 -2.37 13.82 -8.07
C ASN A 188 -2.71 13.19 -9.43
N ALA A 189 -3.43 12.07 -9.47
CA ALA A 189 -3.61 11.29 -10.70
C ALA A 189 -5.04 11.25 -11.23
N GLU A 190 -6.03 11.83 -10.53
CA GLU A 190 -7.46 11.72 -10.88
C GLU A 190 -7.93 10.26 -11.08
N LEU A 191 -7.20 9.30 -10.50
CA LEU A 191 -7.31 7.88 -10.78
C LEU A 191 -7.16 7.09 -9.49
N PHE A 192 -7.80 5.93 -9.47
CA PHE A 192 -7.51 4.87 -8.52
C PHE A 192 -6.48 3.94 -9.12
N ALA A 193 -5.53 3.49 -8.31
CA ALA A 193 -4.47 2.60 -8.72
C ALA A 193 -4.30 1.46 -7.70
N CYS A 194 -3.95 0.28 -8.23
CA CYS A 194 -3.57 -0.86 -7.41
C CYS A 194 -2.21 -0.57 -6.78
N VAL A 195 -2.20 -0.49 -5.46
CA VAL A 195 -0.97 -0.44 -4.67
C VAL A 195 -0.86 -1.74 -3.87
N PRO A 196 0.36 -2.22 -3.58
CA PRO A 196 0.54 -3.32 -2.63
C PRO A 196 -0.21 -3.05 -1.32
N ASP A 197 -0.92 -4.06 -0.82
CA ASP A 197 -1.67 -4.00 0.44
C ASP A 197 -0.71 -4.12 1.63
N ASP A 198 -0.10 -2.99 1.97
CA ASP A 198 0.83 -2.84 3.09
C ASP A 198 0.15 -2.28 4.32
N LEU A 199 -1.18 -2.24 4.28
CA LEU A 199 -2.01 -1.66 5.32
C LEU A 199 -1.80 -2.46 6.61
N PRO A 200 -1.84 -1.79 7.78
CA PRO A 200 -1.75 -2.48 9.05
C PRO A 200 -2.80 -3.60 9.11
N ALA A 201 -2.43 -4.74 9.71
CA ALA A 201 -3.21 -5.99 9.73
C ALA A 201 -4.65 -5.87 10.29
N THR A 202 -5.04 -4.70 10.79
CA THR A 202 -6.41 -4.38 11.18
C THR A 202 -6.79 -3.05 10.55
N PRO A 203 -7.28 -3.05 9.30
CA PRO A 203 -7.93 -1.87 8.74
C PRO A 203 -9.11 -1.40 9.61
N GLY A 204 -9.33 -0.08 9.65
CA GLY A 204 -10.43 0.56 10.38
C GLY A 204 -11.75 0.48 9.62
N GLN A 205 -12.82 0.21 10.35
CA GLN A 205 -14.19 0.11 9.86
C GLN A 205 -14.83 1.50 9.73
N ALA A 206 -16.02 1.57 9.13
CA ALA A 206 -16.82 2.80 9.09
C ALA A 206 -16.91 3.50 10.46
N GLY A 207 -16.52 4.77 10.52
CA GLY A 207 -16.50 5.60 11.72
C GLY A 207 -15.25 5.46 12.60
N ASP A 208 -14.33 4.54 12.26
CA ASP A 208 -13.05 4.46 12.95
C ASP A 208 -12.18 5.68 12.61
N PRO A 209 -11.40 6.18 13.58
CA PRO A 209 -10.50 7.31 13.39
C PRO A 209 -9.37 6.97 12.42
N CYS A 210 -9.04 7.91 11.53
CA CYS A 210 -7.91 7.79 10.61
C CYS A 210 -7.20 9.14 10.42
N SER A 211 -5.97 9.12 9.89
CA SER A 211 -5.25 10.34 9.52
C SER A 211 -5.17 10.44 7.99
N PRO A 212 -5.64 11.54 7.37
CA PRO A 212 -5.56 11.73 5.93
C PRO A 212 -4.10 11.92 5.48
N TYR A 213 -3.19 12.26 6.39
CA TYR A 213 -1.76 12.45 6.12
C TYR A 213 -0.99 11.13 6.04
N GLU A 214 -1.47 10.06 6.67
CA GLU A 214 -0.93 8.71 6.52
C GLU A 214 -1.64 8.05 5.33
N ALA A 215 -1.21 8.42 4.13
CA ALA A 215 -1.65 7.84 2.85
C ALA A 215 -3.16 7.62 2.70
N ALA A 216 -4.05 8.49 3.20
CA ALA A 216 -5.53 8.47 3.08
C ALA A 216 -6.32 7.14 3.29
N TYR A 217 -5.64 6.01 3.49
CA TYR A 217 -6.15 4.63 3.56
C TYR A 217 -5.35 3.78 4.53
N ALA A 218 -4.18 4.26 5.01
CA ALA A 218 -3.28 3.52 5.90
C ALA A 218 -3.90 3.12 7.26
N GLY A 219 -5.20 3.36 7.46
CA GLY A 219 -5.94 2.91 8.62
C GLY A 219 -7.41 2.57 8.35
N CYS A 220 -7.84 2.44 7.09
CA CYS A 220 -9.23 2.11 6.74
C CYS A 220 -9.31 0.81 5.94
N ASP A 221 -10.47 0.14 5.97
CA ASP A 221 -10.75 -1.01 5.11
C ASP A 221 -10.64 -0.65 3.62
N PRO A 222 -10.33 -1.62 2.74
CA PRO A 222 -10.22 -1.43 1.29
C PRO A 222 -11.42 -0.74 0.63
N ASP A 223 -12.61 -0.89 1.20
CA ASP A 223 -13.87 -0.28 0.74
C ASP A 223 -14.20 1.04 1.46
N HIS A 224 -13.23 1.62 2.18
CA HIS A 224 -13.38 2.85 2.96
C HIS A 224 -12.31 3.90 2.63
N LEU A 225 -12.72 5.16 2.72
CA LEU A 225 -11.91 6.37 2.53
C LEU A 225 -11.65 7.02 3.87
N CYS A 226 -10.43 7.49 4.15
CA CYS A 226 -10.22 8.41 5.26
C CYS A 226 -10.70 9.82 4.86
N VAL A 227 -11.89 10.18 5.33
CA VAL A 227 -12.55 11.46 5.02
C VAL A 227 -12.35 12.41 6.21
N PRO A 228 -11.89 13.66 6.02
CA PRO A 228 -11.77 14.65 7.10
C PRO A 228 -13.07 14.77 7.90
N ASP A 229 -12.95 14.90 9.22
CA ASP A 229 -14.10 14.95 10.15
C ASP A 229 -15.12 16.05 9.78
N GLU A 230 -14.63 17.17 9.26
CA GLU A 230 -15.41 18.31 8.79
C GLU A 230 -16.30 18.01 7.55
N LEU A 231 -16.03 16.92 6.84
CA LEU A 231 -16.76 16.49 5.64
C LEU A 231 -17.64 15.26 5.88
N VAL A 232 -17.44 14.53 6.97
CA VAL A 232 -18.20 13.32 7.34
C VAL A 232 -19.46 13.71 8.11
N ALA A 233 -20.66 13.22 7.72
CA ALA A 233 -21.86 13.41 8.57
C ALA A 233 -22.13 12.25 9.53
N ILE A 234 -21.18 11.32 9.66
CA ILE A 234 -21.17 10.32 10.73
C ILE A 234 -20.83 11.05 12.05
N ASP A 235 -21.87 11.33 12.85
CA ASP A 235 -21.78 11.91 14.22
C ASP A 235 -20.90 11.08 15.19
N SER A 236 -20.39 9.92 14.75
CA SER A 236 -19.73 8.92 15.57
C SER A 236 -18.29 8.62 15.16
N CYS A 237 -17.58 9.55 14.51
CA CYS A 237 -16.14 9.40 14.39
C CYS A 237 -15.54 9.20 15.78
N ALA A 238 -15.09 7.98 16.06
CA ALA A 238 -14.93 7.53 17.43
C ALA A 238 -13.61 8.07 18.01
N GLY A 239 -13.61 9.31 18.50
CA GLY A 239 -12.53 9.86 19.32
C GLY A 239 -12.20 11.32 19.04
N ASP A 240 -11.75 12.04 20.07
CA ASP A 240 -11.34 13.46 20.01
C ASP A 240 -9.99 13.69 19.28
N ALA A 241 -9.44 12.70 18.57
CA ALA A 241 -8.02 12.65 18.21
C ALA A 241 -7.73 12.29 16.74
N ALA A 242 -8.72 12.27 15.86
CA ALA A 242 -8.53 11.88 14.47
C ALA A 242 -8.73 13.06 13.53
N ASP A 243 -7.80 13.23 12.59
CA ASP A 243 -7.89 14.21 11.51
C ASP A 243 -8.91 13.79 10.43
N GLY A 244 -9.51 12.59 10.55
CA GLY A 244 -10.53 12.05 9.66
C GLY A 244 -11.17 10.75 10.17
N CYS A 245 -12.13 10.23 9.39
CA CYS A 245 -12.91 9.03 9.69
C CYS A 245 -12.98 8.10 8.48
N CYS A 246 -12.83 6.80 8.70
CA CYS A 246 -13.06 5.80 7.68
C CYS A 246 -14.53 5.82 7.26
N THR A 247 -14.78 6.05 5.97
CA THR A 247 -16.12 6.22 5.42
C THR A 247 -16.27 5.32 4.18
N PRO A 248 -17.35 4.53 4.06
CA PRO A 248 -17.54 3.65 2.90
C PRO A 248 -17.50 4.39 1.56
N ILE A 249 -16.90 3.73 0.57
CA ILE A 249 -16.96 4.13 -0.84
C ILE A 249 -18.34 3.72 -1.37
N CYS A 250 -19.00 4.65 -2.07
CA CYS A 250 -20.32 4.43 -2.65
C CYS A 250 -20.36 4.81 -4.14
N PRO A 251 -21.27 4.23 -4.93
CA PRO A 251 -21.57 4.75 -6.26
C PRO A 251 -22.32 6.08 -6.11
N VAL A 252 -21.85 7.16 -6.75
CA VAL A 252 -22.46 8.51 -6.67
C VAL A 252 -23.93 8.53 -7.07
N LEU A 253 -24.35 7.60 -7.93
CA LEU A 253 -25.74 7.49 -8.41
C LEU A 253 -26.62 6.60 -7.53
N ASP A 254 -26.08 5.99 -6.47
CA ASP A 254 -26.80 5.10 -5.58
C ASP A 254 -26.89 5.69 -4.16
N GLU A 255 -27.90 6.53 -3.93
CA GLU A 255 -28.20 7.11 -2.61
C GLU A 255 -28.47 6.05 -1.54
N SER A 256 -28.83 4.82 -1.93
CA SER A 256 -29.11 3.74 -0.99
C SER A 256 -27.85 3.10 -0.42
N ALA A 257 -26.69 3.29 -1.06
CA ALA A 257 -25.41 2.78 -0.58
C ALA A 257 -24.99 3.37 0.77
N CYS A 258 -25.48 4.58 1.10
CA CYS A 258 -25.21 5.24 2.38
C CYS A 258 -26.28 4.99 3.45
N ALA A 259 -27.32 4.23 3.13
CA ALA A 259 -28.43 3.97 4.03
C ALA A 259 -28.01 3.07 5.20
N GLY A 260 -27.70 3.68 6.35
CA GLY A 260 -27.31 2.98 7.58
C GLY A 260 -26.26 3.70 8.41
N LEU A 261 -25.54 4.65 7.80
CA LEU A 261 -24.45 5.40 8.43
C LEU A 261 -24.92 6.73 9.04
N GLY A 262 -26.21 7.05 8.95
CA GLY A 262 -26.72 8.41 9.25
C GLY A 262 -26.43 9.42 8.14
N ALA A 263 -25.49 9.11 7.25
CA ALA A 263 -25.20 9.76 5.98
C ALA A 263 -26.37 9.68 4.99
N GLY A 264 -26.65 10.77 4.28
CA GLY A 264 -27.81 10.90 3.40
C GLY A 264 -27.49 10.94 1.91
N ILE A 265 -26.24 11.22 1.54
CA ILE A 265 -25.86 11.49 0.15
C ILE A 265 -24.46 10.91 -0.13
N CYS A 266 -24.32 10.19 -1.25
CA CYS A 266 -23.02 9.83 -1.78
C CYS A 266 -22.43 11.04 -2.51
N GLU A 267 -21.41 11.68 -1.94
CA GLU A 267 -20.71 12.81 -2.58
C GLU A 267 -19.53 12.29 -3.40
N PRO A 268 -19.26 12.85 -4.59
CA PRO A 268 -18.15 12.36 -5.44
C PRO A 268 -16.80 12.58 -4.75
N VAL A 269 -15.85 11.64 -4.90
CA VAL A 269 -14.50 11.76 -4.28
C VAL A 269 -13.77 13.05 -4.71
N SER A 270 -14.14 13.62 -5.85
CA SER A 270 -13.65 14.92 -6.33
C SER A 270 -13.80 16.06 -5.32
N THR A 271 -14.84 16.06 -4.47
CA THR A 271 -15.04 17.10 -3.46
C THR A 271 -14.04 17.04 -2.32
N LEU A 272 -13.49 15.85 -2.02
CA LEU A 272 -12.47 15.67 -0.98
C LEU A 272 -11.12 16.28 -1.36
N LEU A 273 -10.72 16.06 -2.62
CA LEU A 273 -9.38 16.41 -3.06
C LEU A 273 -9.23 17.90 -3.43
N GLN A 274 -10.34 18.66 -3.44
CA GLN A 274 -10.38 20.07 -3.87
C GLN A 274 -9.78 20.31 -5.27
N GLU A 275 -9.66 19.25 -6.07
CA GLU A 275 -9.18 19.26 -7.44
C GLU A 275 -10.33 18.90 -8.39
N THR A 276 -10.26 19.43 -9.61
CA THR A 276 -11.29 19.24 -10.64
C THR A 276 -11.22 17.84 -11.26
N TRP A 277 -11.53 16.80 -10.50
CA TRP A 277 -11.63 15.44 -11.03
C TRP A 277 -12.78 15.36 -12.06
N PRO A 278 -12.62 14.60 -13.16
CA PRO A 278 -13.74 14.28 -14.02
C PRO A 278 -14.77 13.42 -13.26
N ASP A 279 -16.05 13.83 -13.29
CA ASP A 279 -17.18 13.11 -12.69
C ASP A 279 -17.41 11.68 -13.27
N GLU A 280 -16.54 11.21 -14.17
CA GLU A 280 -16.73 9.99 -14.96
C GLU A 280 -16.47 8.69 -14.18
N LEU A 281 -15.75 8.73 -13.05
CA LEU A 281 -15.46 7.53 -12.26
C LEU A 281 -16.67 7.02 -11.45
N GLY A 282 -17.68 7.85 -11.21
CA GLY A 282 -18.91 7.44 -10.53
C GLY A 282 -18.75 6.95 -9.09
N ALA A 283 -17.55 7.03 -8.49
CA ALA A 283 -17.26 6.69 -7.11
C ALA A 283 -17.31 7.92 -6.19
N GLY A 284 -17.83 7.73 -4.98
CA GLY A 284 -18.06 8.75 -3.97
C GLY A 284 -17.82 8.23 -2.55
N TYR A 285 -18.05 9.09 -1.57
CA TYR A 285 -18.04 8.77 -0.15
C TYR A 285 -19.38 9.13 0.47
N CYS A 286 -19.77 8.39 1.50
CA CYS A 286 -21.00 8.66 2.22
C CYS A 286 -20.85 9.88 3.13
N ARG A 287 -21.58 10.95 2.80
CA ARG A 287 -21.72 12.12 3.64
C ARG A 287 -22.99 12.06 4.48
#